data_AF-Q69HR9-F1
#
_entry.id   AF-Q69HR9-F1
#
_cell.length_a   1.000
_cell.length_b   1.000
_cell.length_c   1.000
_cell.angle_alpha   90.00
_cell.angle_beta   90.00
_cell.angle_gamma   90.00
#
_symmetry.space_group_name_H-M   'P 1'
#
loop_
_entity.id
_entity.type
_entity.pdbx_description
1 polymer ?
#
loop_
_entity_poly.entity_id
_entity_poly.type
_entity_poly.pdbx_seq_one_letter_code
_entity_poly.pdbx_strand_id
1 'polypeptide(L)'
;MLKSLVGENCGSCKVGEIKCKTSSDGFEKCINRTNVCDRIVDCAMGEDEKNCSVHESQLFQCSDKKQFVQKYQRCDNDENCKDGSDELGCQNLYKCSEARYDSSGVVVFDRAAYTEACDKIALCEDLDDECNSTLCGPDVPAYCDHVNGALGFICPNSKSAIIGTEVCDGYPTCNESARTTSADELNCPNRFYCADHGATRLPIHIAPEARCNAITDCFDGSDEVNCSTATHFYCVPGTADYIPRSKVCNGVFDCKNGQNDECQNCAVSPFSTDQFLISNYFLQAFIWIVGFLAIFGNIAVLVHNGLQMYENKNTSAIAYCNRILVLNLAMSDFLLGVYLLSIGIVNSVYANTYCVTDIEWRTSVSCAGLGSIALISVQTSVFILTIMTTFRLVLVTQPFNSTVRVEVIGGVLALAWVVSFVIALVPHSWALHDYFSSKAWLTDNPYLFVTNRSDVESFVQRLWSLEDQNSMYFSNGST
;
A
#
# COMPACT_ATOMS: atom_id res chain seq x y z
N MET A 1 -3.83 -42.90 -15.31
CA MET A 1 -5.18 -42.49 -15.74
C MET A 1 -5.27 -40.98 -15.54
N LEU A 2 -4.97 -40.23 -16.59
CA LEU A 2 -5.13 -38.77 -16.65
C LEU A 2 -6.62 -38.43 -16.57
N LYS A 3 -7.00 -37.44 -15.75
CA LYS A 3 -8.09 -36.49 -16.04
C LYS A 3 -8.11 -35.31 -15.05
N SER A 4 -7.93 -34.12 -15.63
CA SER A 4 -8.63 -32.87 -15.33
C SER A 4 -8.27 -32.08 -14.06
N LEU A 5 -7.36 -31.12 -14.21
CA LEU A 5 -7.51 -29.79 -13.60
C LEU A 5 -7.43 -28.74 -14.71
N VAL A 6 -8.60 -28.36 -15.21
CA VAL A 6 -8.82 -27.13 -15.97
C VAL A 6 -9.22 -26.06 -14.95
N GLY A 7 -8.40 -25.03 -14.86
CA GLY A 7 -8.75 -23.61 -14.68
C GLY A 7 -9.64 -23.20 -13.49
N GLU A 8 -9.01 -22.63 -12.47
CA GLU A 8 -9.58 -21.47 -11.76
C GLU A 8 -8.71 -20.25 -12.08
N ASN A 9 -9.26 -19.38 -12.94
CA ASN A 9 -8.71 -18.09 -13.34
C ASN A 9 -8.72 -17.12 -12.15
N CYS A 10 -7.55 -16.70 -11.69
CA CYS A 10 -7.41 -15.52 -10.85
C CYS A 10 -7.33 -14.27 -11.75
N GLY A 11 -8.49 -13.80 -12.26
CA GLY A 11 -8.59 -12.45 -12.82
C GLY A 11 -8.54 -11.45 -11.66
N SER A 12 -7.68 -10.43 -11.60
CA SER A 12 -7.13 -9.53 -12.62
C SER A 12 -5.94 -8.77 -11.98
N CYS A 13 -5.08 -8.11 -12.76
CA CYS A 13 -3.96 -7.30 -12.24
C CYS A 13 -4.43 -6.15 -11.32
N LYS A 14 -3.55 -5.67 -10.42
CA LYS A 14 -3.86 -4.57 -9.48
C LYS A 14 -4.13 -3.26 -10.24
N VAL A 15 -4.81 -2.30 -9.61
CA VAL A 15 -5.12 -1.01 -10.21
C VAL A 15 -3.81 -0.28 -10.56
N GLY A 16 -3.57 -0.03 -11.86
CA GLY A 16 -2.34 0.57 -12.38
C GLY A 16 -1.38 -0.42 -13.07
N GLU A 17 -1.66 -1.73 -13.03
CA GLU A 17 -0.88 -2.77 -13.70
C GLU A 17 -1.60 -3.35 -14.93
N ILE A 18 -0.84 -3.69 -15.95
CA ILE A 18 -1.31 -4.25 -17.23
C ILE A 18 -0.91 -5.72 -17.30
N LYS A 19 -1.85 -6.57 -17.75
CA LYS A 19 -1.65 -8.02 -17.87
C LYS A 19 -0.94 -8.37 -19.18
N CYS A 20 0.21 -9.03 -19.10
CA CYS A 20 0.84 -9.69 -20.24
C CYS A 20 -0.03 -10.88 -20.69
N LYS A 21 -0.09 -11.19 -22.00
CA LYS A 21 -0.70 -12.40 -22.52
C LYS A 21 0.14 -13.61 -22.12
N THR A 22 -0.55 -14.67 -21.76
CA THR A 22 0.03 -15.90 -21.22
C THR A 22 0.94 -16.59 -22.24
N SER A 23 2.21 -16.79 -21.86
CA SER A 23 3.08 -17.75 -22.53
C SER A 23 2.62 -19.18 -22.25
N SER A 24 2.98 -20.12 -23.12
CA SER A 24 2.51 -21.52 -23.17
C SER A 24 2.72 -22.38 -21.92
N ASP A 25 3.32 -21.84 -20.86
CA ASP A 25 3.54 -22.50 -19.56
C ASP A 25 2.66 -21.93 -18.42
N GLY A 26 1.68 -21.08 -18.71
CA GLY A 26 0.57 -20.78 -17.79
C GLY A 26 0.86 -19.82 -16.63
N PHE A 27 2.00 -19.12 -16.60
CA PHE A 27 2.26 -18.06 -15.63
C PHE A 27 1.76 -16.70 -16.13
N GLU A 28 0.92 -16.04 -15.32
CA GLU A 28 0.34 -14.73 -15.62
C GLU A 28 1.24 -13.62 -15.05
N LYS A 29 1.85 -12.80 -15.91
CA LYS A 29 2.72 -11.66 -15.51
C LYS A 29 1.96 -10.34 -15.64
N CYS A 30 1.97 -9.53 -14.58
CA CYS A 30 1.46 -8.15 -14.58
C CYS A 30 2.66 -7.19 -14.54
N ILE A 31 2.61 -6.11 -15.32
CA ILE A 31 3.65 -5.07 -15.38
C ILE A 31 3.03 -3.71 -15.05
N ASN A 32 3.82 -2.76 -14.56
CA ASN A 32 3.32 -1.41 -14.28
C ASN A 32 2.99 -0.69 -15.60
N ARG A 33 1.98 0.19 -15.59
CA ARG A 33 1.62 0.99 -16.76
C ARG A 33 2.76 1.91 -17.25
N THR A 34 3.68 2.30 -16.38
CA THR A 34 4.89 3.06 -16.77
C THR A 34 5.89 2.24 -17.59
N ASN A 35 5.82 0.91 -17.50
CA ASN A 35 6.68 -0.04 -18.19
C ASN A 35 6.04 -0.60 -19.46
N VAL A 36 4.92 0.02 -19.88
CA VAL A 36 4.33 -0.23 -21.18
C VAL A 36 4.84 0.87 -22.09
N CYS A 37 5.59 0.50 -23.13
CA CYS A 37 6.15 1.40 -24.14
C CYS A 37 7.37 2.20 -23.68
N ASP A 38 8.14 1.66 -22.76
CA ASP A 38 9.37 2.26 -22.24
C ASP A 38 10.63 1.84 -23.03
N ARG A 39 10.44 1.08 -24.12
CA ARG A 39 11.47 0.48 -24.99
C ARG A 39 12.24 -0.66 -24.32
N ILE A 40 11.77 -1.18 -23.19
CA ILE A 40 12.31 -2.35 -22.50
C ILE A 40 11.27 -3.47 -22.62
N VAL A 41 11.71 -4.64 -23.07
CA VAL A 41 10.81 -5.80 -23.19
C VAL A 41 10.67 -6.46 -21.82
N ASP A 42 9.61 -6.08 -21.10
CA ASP A 42 9.23 -6.58 -19.79
C ASP A 42 8.24 -7.76 -19.87
N CYS A 43 7.36 -7.84 -20.87
CA CYS A 43 6.54 -9.02 -21.10
C CYS A 43 7.29 -10.11 -21.90
N ALA A 44 7.03 -11.39 -21.62
CA ALA A 44 7.75 -12.52 -22.21
C ALA A 44 7.65 -12.60 -23.75
N MET A 45 6.55 -12.08 -24.31
CA MET A 45 6.34 -11.99 -25.76
C MET A 45 6.56 -10.58 -26.33
N GLY A 46 7.08 -9.65 -25.51
CA GLY A 46 7.33 -8.25 -25.85
C GLY A 46 6.11 -7.54 -26.40
N GLU A 47 4.99 -7.65 -25.69
CA GLU A 47 3.70 -7.11 -26.10
C GLU A 47 3.33 -5.81 -25.40
N ASP A 48 3.89 -5.58 -24.23
CA ASP A 48 4.09 -4.29 -23.59
C ASP A 48 4.73 -3.27 -24.52
N GLU A 49 5.62 -3.75 -25.42
CA GLU A 49 6.24 -2.94 -26.46
C GLU A 49 5.53 -3.05 -27.83
N LYS A 50 4.35 -3.68 -27.88
CA LYS A 50 3.54 -3.79 -29.11
C LYS A 50 2.22 -3.06 -28.93
N ASN A 51 1.93 -2.17 -29.88
CA ASN A 51 0.70 -1.37 -29.91
C ASN A 51 0.63 -0.25 -28.85
N CYS A 52 1.77 0.38 -28.62
CA CYS A 52 1.94 1.60 -27.85
C CYS A 52 1.22 2.80 -28.47
N SER A 53 0.23 3.34 -27.76
CA SER A 53 -0.35 4.66 -28.06
C SER A 53 0.52 5.73 -27.39
N VAL A 54 1.20 6.51 -28.22
CA VAL A 54 2.20 7.52 -27.85
C VAL A 54 1.58 8.59 -26.96
N HIS A 55 1.90 8.62 -25.67
CA HIS A 55 1.91 9.85 -24.89
C HIS A 55 3.01 9.79 -23.82
N GLU A 56 3.74 10.91 -23.74
CA GLU A 56 4.86 11.23 -22.85
C GLU A 56 6.22 10.60 -23.17
N SER A 57 6.79 11.07 -24.27
CA SER A 57 8.15 11.62 -24.21
C SER A 57 8.25 12.66 -25.33
N GLN A 58 9.18 13.60 -25.24
CA GLN A 58 9.32 14.78 -26.11
C GLN A 58 9.61 14.48 -27.60
N LEU A 59 9.32 13.26 -28.07
CA LEU A 59 9.68 12.69 -29.36
C LEU A 59 8.42 12.23 -30.11
N PHE A 60 8.26 12.68 -31.35
CA PHE A 60 7.28 12.20 -32.33
C PHE A 60 7.85 11.01 -33.11
N GLN A 61 7.07 9.93 -33.23
CA GLN A 61 7.46 8.74 -34.00
C GLN A 61 7.00 8.88 -35.46
N CYS A 62 7.94 8.77 -36.41
CA CYS A 62 7.65 8.78 -37.83
C CYS A 62 6.72 7.60 -38.21
N SER A 63 5.94 7.74 -39.28
CA SER A 63 4.97 6.73 -39.73
C SER A 63 5.62 5.40 -40.12
N ASP A 64 6.88 5.42 -40.55
CA ASP A 64 7.69 4.23 -40.78
C ASP A 64 8.05 3.43 -39.51
N LYS A 65 7.78 4.00 -38.33
CA LYS A 65 8.08 3.48 -36.98
C LYS A 65 9.56 3.21 -36.69
N LYS A 66 10.47 3.62 -37.58
CA LYS A 66 11.92 3.37 -37.48
C LYS A 66 12.69 4.56 -36.94
N GLN A 67 12.12 5.75 -37.04
CA GLN A 67 12.73 7.00 -36.61
C GLN A 67 11.83 7.75 -35.63
N PHE A 68 12.48 8.48 -34.73
CA PHE A 68 11.85 9.43 -33.82
C PHE A 68 12.49 10.80 -34.04
N VAL A 69 11.66 11.83 -34.16
CA VAL A 69 12.06 13.25 -34.23
C VAL A 69 11.55 13.94 -32.97
N GLN A 70 12.06 15.12 -32.64
CA GLN A 70 11.55 15.86 -31.48
C GLN A 70 10.13 16.40 -31.76
N LYS A 71 9.29 16.62 -30.73
CA LYS A 71 7.91 17.13 -30.96
C LYS A 71 7.90 18.46 -31.72
N TYR A 72 8.90 19.31 -31.52
CA TYR A 72 9.06 20.58 -32.25
C TYR A 72 9.45 20.41 -33.74
N GLN A 73 9.95 19.23 -34.12
CA GLN A 73 10.31 18.86 -35.49
C GLN A 73 9.16 18.21 -36.25
N ARG A 74 7.97 18.16 -35.63
CA ARG A 74 6.77 17.69 -36.29
C ARG A 74 6.07 18.91 -36.88
N CYS A 75 5.77 18.87 -38.18
CA CYS A 75 5.13 19.95 -38.91
C CYS A 75 6.02 21.19 -39.02
N ASP A 76 7.35 21.03 -38.93
CA ASP A 76 8.29 22.14 -38.92
C ASP A 76 8.68 22.67 -40.31
N ASN A 77 8.03 22.11 -41.33
CA ASN A 77 8.24 22.35 -42.74
C ASN A 77 9.64 21.92 -43.24
N ASP A 78 10.39 21.17 -42.42
CA ASP A 78 11.57 20.43 -42.79
C ASP A 78 11.28 18.92 -42.70
N GLU A 79 11.60 18.15 -43.75
CA GLU A 79 11.45 16.68 -43.70
C GLU A 79 12.54 16.10 -42.79
N ASN A 80 12.27 16.02 -41.48
CA ASN A 80 13.16 15.39 -40.51
C ASN A 80 12.93 13.87 -40.44
N CYS A 81 11.72 13.38 -40.71
CA CYS A 81 11.46 11.98 -40.95
C CYS A 81 11.84 11.59 -42.39
N LYS A 82 12.51 10.46 -42.57
CA LYS A 82 12.90 9.96 -43.92
C LYS A 82 11.72 9.69 -44.85
N ASP A 83 10.54 9.47 -44.30
CA ASP A 83 9.29 9.26 -45.02
C ASP A 83 8.44 10.54 -45.11
N GLY A 84 8.95 11.68 -44.63
CA GLY A 84 8.27 12.98 -44.61
C GLY A 84 7.00 13.00 -43.74
N SER A 85 6.83 12.02 -42.86
CA SER A 85 5.59 11.81 -42.12
C SER A 85 5.38 12.74 -40.93
N ASP A 86 6.46 13.39 -40.49
CA ASP A 86 6.42 14.55 -39.60
C ASP A 86 5.65 15.72 -40.19
N GLU A 87 5.62 15.86 -41.52
CA GLU A 87 4.91 16.92 -42.23
C GLU A 87 3.51 16.53 -42.71
N LEU A 88 3.02 15.35 -42.31
CA LEU A 88 1.70 14.84 -42.69
C LEU A 88 0.68 14.99 -41.55
N GLY A 89 -0.49 15.56 -41.86
CA GLY A 89 -1.61 15.67 -40.91
C GLY A 89 -1.52 16.83 -39.92
N CYS A 90 -0.85 17.92 -40.32
CA CYS A 90 -0.58 19.11 -39.51
C CYS A 90 -1.76 20.09 -39.42
N GLN A 91 -2.98 19.61 -39.15
CA GLN A 91 -4.17 20.46 -39.21
C GLN A 91 -4.37 21.36 -37.98
N ASN A 92 -3.63 21.13 -36.88
CA ASN A 92 -3.78 21.84 -35.60
C ASN A 92 -2.47 22.38 -35.02
N LEU A 93 -1.36 22.35 -35.77
CA LEU A 93 -0.07 22.88 -35.32
C LEU A 93 0.17 24.23 -35.99
N TYR A 94 0.35 25.26 -35.18
CA TYR A 94 0.61 26.62 -35.61
C TYR A 94 2.05 27.00 -35.27
N LYS A 95 2.67 27.73 -36.19
CA LYS A 95 3.99 28.29 -36.00
C LYS A 95 3.82 29.68 -35.40
N CYS A 96 4.28 29.86 -34.15
CA CYS A 96 4.22 31.19 -33.54
C CYS A 96 4.97 32.21 -34.41
N SER A 97 4.36 33.39 -34.60
CA SER A 97 4.95 34.44 -35.41
C SER A 97 5.90 35.26 -34.52
N GLU A 98 7.20 35.06 -34.68
CA GLU A 98 8.17 35.82 -33.90
C GLU A 98 8.34 37.23 -34.45
N ALA A 99 7.89 38.23 -33.70
CA ALA A 99 8.31 39.61 -33.92
C ALA A 99 8.69 40.30 -32.60
N ARG A 100 10.00 40.41 -32.32
CA ARG A 100 10.53 41.46 -31.43
C ARG A 100 11.07 42.62 -32.25
N TYR A 101 10.75 43.83 -31.79
CA TYR A 101 11.48 45.05 -32.13
C TYR A 101 12.45 45.35 -31.00
N ASP A 102 13.74 45.48 -31.31
CA ASP A 102 14.68 46.09 -30.38
C ASP A 102 14.44 47.61 -30.27
N SER A 103 15.11 48.27 -29.33
CA SER A 103 15.06 49.73 -29.16
C SER A 103 15.61 50.53 -30.35
N SER A 104 16.08 49.84 -31.40
CA SER A 104 16.62 50.35 -32.65
C SER A 104 15.68 50.13 -33.85
N GLY A 105 14.56 49.43 -33.66
CA GLY A 105 13.61 49.10 -34.72
C GLY A 105 14.05 47.95 -35.65
N VAL A 106 15.01 47.12 -35.22
CA VAL A 106 15.50 45.96 -35.99
C VAL A 106 14.81 44.67 -35.53
N VAL A 107 14.37 43.86 -36.49
CA VAL A 107 13.74 42.55 -36.27
C VAL A 107 14.79 41.53 -35.87
N VAL A 108 14.61 40.86 -34.72
CA VAL A 108 15.45 39.75 -34.27
C VAL A 108 14.58 38.50 -34.13
N PHE A 109 14.98 37.40 -34.78
CA PHE A 109 14.29 36.09 -34.76
C PHE A 109 15.00 35.15 -33.77
N ASP A 110 14.26 34.39 -32.97
CA ASP A 110 14.79 33.37 -32.06
C ASP A 110 13.96 32.06 -32.09
N ARG A 111 14.23 31.20 -33.09
CA ARG A 111 13.73 29.80 -33.23
C ARG A 111 12.23 29.56 -32.95
N ALA A 112 11.43 29.70 -34.02
CA ALA A 112 10.01 29.40 -34.05
C ALA A 112 9.65 28.03 -33.44
N ALA A 113 8.80 28.04 -32.42
CA ALA A 113 8.18 26.85 -31.83
C ALA A 113 6.81 26.57 -32.47
N TYR A 114 6.50 25.28 -32.64
CA TYR A 114 5.17 24.81 -33.06
C TYR A 114 4.31 24.54 -31.84
N THR A 115 3.13 25.14 -31.79
CA THR A 115 2.15 25.01 -30.70
C THR A 115 0.83 24.48 -31.25
N GLU A 116 -0.02 23.97 -30.34
CA GLU A 116 -1.40 23.65 -30.69
C GLU A 116 -2.14 25.00 -30.84
N ALA A 117 -2.91 25.17 -31.92
CA ALA A 117 -3.67 26.38 -32.16
C ALA A 117 -5.16 26.16 -31.99
N CYS A 118 -5.84 27.22 -31.59
CA CYS A 118 -7.27 27.28 -31.36
C CYS A 118 -7.75 26.28 -30.29
N ASP A 119 -6.90 25.95 -29.31
CA ASP A 119 -7.20 25.08 -28.18
C ASP A 119 -7.64 25.85 -26.92
N LYS A 120 -7.71 27.18 -27.06
CA LYS A 120 -8.07 28.20 -26.07
C LYS A 120 -7.00 28.43 -24.99
N ILE A 121 -5.77 27.91 -25.19
CA ILE A 121 -4.61 28.09 -24.33
C ILE A 121 -3.59 28.95 -25.06
N ALA A 122 -3.28 30.13 -24.52
CA ALA A 122 -2.28 31.02 -25.12
C ALA A 122 -0.87 30.45 -24.87
N LEU A 123 -0.26 29.90 -25.92
CA LEU A 123 1.10 29.36 -25.93
C LEU A 123 2.07 30.28 -26.70
N CYS A 124 1.58 31.06 -27.66
CA CYS A 124 2.38 32.07 -28.36
C CYS A 124 2.40 33.42 -27.61
N GLU A 125 3.56 34.11 -27.63
CA GLU A 125 3.72 35.43 -26.99
C GLU A 125 2.78 36.50 -27.57
N ASP A 126 2.44 36.40 -28.85
CA ASP A 126 1.55 37.31 -29.59
C ASP A 126 0.07 36.91 -29.55
N LEU A 127 -0.25 35.76 -28.91
CA LEU A 127 -1.58 35.15 -28.86
C LEU A 127 -2.16 34.77 -30.24
N ASP A 128 -1.34 34.73 -31.29
CA ASP A 128 -1.83 34.44 -32.64
C ASP A 128 -2.30 32.99 -32.82
N ASP A 129 -1.85 32.09 -31.96
CA ASP A 129 -2.35 30.73 -31.87
C ASP A 129 -3.84 30.67 -31.49
N GLU A 130 -4.34 31.65 -30.73
CA GLU A 130 -5.72 31.65 -30.20
C GLU A 130 -6.60 32.78 -30.70
N CYS A 131 -6.00 33.93 -31.02
CA CYS A 131 -6.71 35.16 -31.37
C CYS A 131 -6.70 35.48 -32.88
N ASN A 132 -6.07 34.63 -33.70
CA ASN A 132 -6.08 34.81 -35.15
C ASN A 132 -7.43 34.39 -35.75
N SER A 133 -8.31 35.36 -35.97
CA SER A 133 -9.64 35.17 -36.58
C SER A 133 -9.64 34.49 -37.96
N THR A 134 -8.52 34.53 -38.70
CA THR A 134 -8.39 33.85 -40.00
C THR A 134 -8.11 32.36 -39.82
N LEU A 135 -7.45 31.99 -38.71
CA LEU A 135 -7.09 30.63 -38.34
C LEU A 135 -8.19 29.94 -37.52
N CYS A 136 -8.61 30.56 -36.42
CA CYS A 136 -9.57 29.99 -35.45
C CYS A 136 -11.04 30.29 -35.77
N GLY A 137 -11.31 31.10 -36.80
CA GLY A 137 -12.66 31.49 -37.17
C GLY A 137 -13.32 32.38 -36.10
N PRO A 138 -14.66 32.31 -35.94
CA PRO A 138 -15.38 33.21 -35.04
C PRO A 138 -15.41 32.79 -33.56
N ASP A 139 -14.99 31.57 -33.21
CA ASP A 139 -15.02 31.03 -31.84
C ASP A 139 -13.67 31.23 -31.13
N VAL A 140 -13.26 32.49 -30.98
CA VAL A 140 -12.03 32.85 -30.25
C VAL A 140 -12.29 33.03 -28.75
N PRO A 141 -11.30 32.81 -27.87
CA PRO A 141 -11.42 33.07 -26.44
C PRO A 141 -11.77 34.52 -26.08
N ALA A 142 -12.45 34.73 -24.95
CA ALA A 142 -12.91 36.06 -24.53
C ALA A 142 -11.78 37.06 -24.23
N TYR A 143 -10.58 36.57 -23.87
CA TYR A 143 -9.41 37.43 -23.68
C TYR A 143 -8.91 38.06 -24.98
N CYS A 144 -9.27 37.52 -26.15
CA CYS A 144 -8.88 38.07 -27.45
C CYS A 144 -9.49 39.45 -27.73
N ASP A 145 -10.53 39.86 -26.99
CA ASP A 145 -11.12 41.20 -27.08
C ASP A 145 -10.16 42.32 -26.63
N HIS A 146 -9.10 41.98 -25.89
CA HIS A 146 -8.13 42.91 -25.32
C HIS A 146 -6.74 42.82 -25.98
N VAL A 147 -6.66 42.20 -27.16
CA VAL A 147 -5.41 42.04 -27.92
C VAL A 147 -5.23 43.21 -28.90
N ASN A 148 -3.98 43.68 -29.06
CA ASN A 148 -3.65 44.71 -30.05
C ASN A 148 -2.46 44.29 -30.91
N GLY A 149 -2.72 43.32 -31.80
CA GLY A 149 -1.75 42.84 -32.80
C GLY A 149 -0.40 42.46 -32.17
N ALA A 150 0.69 42.93 -32.78
CA ALA A 150 2.09 42.54 -32.49
C ALA A 150 2.62 42.87 -31.07
N LEU A 151 1.78 43.29 -30.13
CA LEU A 151 2.16 43.67 -28.76
C LEU A 151 1.59 42.75 -27.67
N GLY A 152 0.82 41.71 -28.02
CA GLY A 152 0.23 40.78 -27.05
C GLY A 152 -1.05 41.32 -26.38
N PHE A 153 -1.31 40.91 -25.14
CA PHE A 153 -2.51 41.27 -24.37
C PHE A 153 -2.35 42.62 -23.67
N ILE A 154 -3.35 43.51 -23.78
CA ILE A 154 -3.33 44.83 -23.16
C ILE A 154 -4.23 44.85 -21.93
N CYS A 155 -3.67 45.21 -20.78
CA CYS A 155 -4.46 45.40 -19.57
C CYS A 155 -5.47 46.56 -19.77
N PRO A 156 -6.77 46.38 -19.45
CA PRO A 156 -7.80 47.38 -19.71
C PRO A 156 -7.56 48.74 -19.01
N ASN A 157 -7.09 48.70 -17.75
CA ASN A 157 -6.94 49.90 -16.92
C ASN A 157 -5.50 50.42 -16.78
N SER A 158 -4.51 49.65 -17.22
CA SER A 158 -3.11 50.06 -17.29
C SER A 158 -2.63 49.87 -18.71
N LYS A 159 -2.05 50.90 -19.35
CA LYS A 159 -1.48 50.77 -20.72
C LYS A 159 -0.24 49.83 -20.78
N SER A 160 -0.12 48.89 -19.86
CA SER A 160 0.87 47.82 -19.84
C SER A 160 0.39 46.69 -20.75
N ALA A 161 1.30 46.25 -21.62
CA ALA A 161 1.13 45.00 -22.35
C ALA A 161 1.83 43.87 -21.60
N ILE A 162 1.23 42.69 -21.61
CA ILE A 162 1.78 41.44 -21.08
C ILE A 162 1.91 40.44 -22.24
N ILE A 163 2.81 39.47 -22.09
CA ILE A 163 3.01 38.44 -23.12
C ILE A 163 1.87 37.42 -23.08
N GLY A 164 1.56 36.80 -24.21
CA GLY A 164 0.44 35.85 -24.31
C GLY A 164 0.50 34.69 -23.33
N THR A 165 1.70 34.21 -22.98
CA THR A 165 1.89 33.12 -22.01
C THR A 165 1.58 33.51 -20.55
N GLU A 166 1.43 34.82 -20.26
CA GLU A 166 0.99 35.34 -18.96
C GLU A 166 -0.54 35.55 -18.92
N VAL A 167 -1.27 35.18 -19.98
CA VAL A 167 -2.73 35.24 -20.02
C VAL A 167 -3.29 33.89 -19.61
N CYS A 168 -4.21 33.88 -18.65
CA CYS A 168 -4.83 32.67 -18.11
C CYS A 168 -3.81 31.65 -17.55
N ASP A 169 -2.73 32.15 -16.95
CA ASP A 169 -1.66 31.35 -16.33
C ASP A 169 -1.95 31.04 -14.84
N GLY A 170 -3.03 31.59 -14.31
CA GLY A 170 -3.48 31.51 -12.92
C GLY A 170 -3.02 32.71 -12.08
N TYR A 171 -2.02 33.48 -12.51
CA TYR A 171 -1.35 34.50 -11.71
C TYR A 171 -1.70 35.91 -12.19
N PRO A 172 -2.30 36.75 -11.32
CA PRO A 172 -2.73 38.09 -11.72
C PRO A 172 -1.53 39.01 -11.98
N THR A 173 -1.27 39.29 -13.26
CA THR A 173 -0.15 40.12 -13.75
C THR A 173 -0.62 41.55 -14.04
N CYS A 174 -1.85 41.74 -14.50
CA CYS A 174 -2.43 43.09 -14.64
C CYS A 174 -2.60 43.76 -13.27
N ASN A 175 -1.85 44.84 -13.01
CA ASN A 175 -1.86 45.56 -11.74
C ASN A 175 -3.07 46.51 -11.63
N GLU A 176 -4.27 45.95 -11.63
CA GLU A 176 -5.50 46.69 -11.38
C GLU A 176 -5.73 46.82 -9.87
N SER A 177 -6.30 47.94 -9.44
CA SER A 177 -6.39 48.32 -8.02
C SER A 177 -7.26 47.38 -7.15
N ALA A 178 -7.84 46.33 -7.72
CA ALA A 178 -8.54 45.24 -7.04
C ALA A 178 -7.93 43.89 -7.46
N ARG A 179 -7.12 43.32 -6.57
CA ARG A 179 -6.35 42.06 -6.72
C ARG A 179 -7.20 40.78 -6.85
N THR A 180 -8.51 40.91 -7.06
CA THR A 180 -9.50 39.82 -7.15
C THR A 180 -10.16 39.75 -8.53
N THR A 181 -9.81 40.66 -9.44
CA THR A 181 -10.37 40.76 -10.80
C THR A 181 -9.26 41.23 -11.74
N SER A 182 -8.26 40.38 -11.96
CA SER A 182 -7.21 40.65 -12.94
C SER A 182 -7.76 40.31 -14.33
N ALA A 183 -7.64 41.24 -15.28
CA ALA A 183 -8.28 41.10 -16.59
C ALA A 183 -7.68 39.99 -17.46
N ASP A 184 -6.40 39.71 -17.27
CA ASP A 184 -5.62 38.60 -17.83
C ASP A 184 -6.08 37.22 -17.35
N GLU A 185 -6.71 37.15 -16.17
CA GLU A 185 -7.18 35.91 -15.54
C GLU A 185 -8.71 35.78 -15.54
N LEU A 186 -9.40 36.61 -16.33
CA LEU A 186 -10.85 36.64 -16.42
C LEU A 186 -11.34 35.90 -17.66
N ASN A 187 -12.38 35.08 -17.49
CA ASN A 187 -13.04 34.33 -18.57
C ASN A 187 -12.12 33.33 -19.30
N CYS A 188 -11.14 32.79 -18.59
CA CYS A 188 -10.29 31.71 -19.05
C CYS A 188 -11.13 30.43 -19.22
N PRO A 189 -11.26 29.90 -20.46
CA PRO A 189 -12.06 28.72 -20.75
C PRO A 189 -11.36 27.45 -20.26
N ASN A 190 -12.14 26.41 -19.92
CA ASN A 190 -11.59 25.13 -19.45
C ASN A 190 -10.59 25.30 -18.28
N ARG A 191 -10.95 26.11 -17.28
CA ARG A 191 -10.20 26.27 -16.03
C ARG A 191 -11.12 26.05 -14.84
N PHE A 192 -10.56 25.58 -13.73
CA PHE A 192 -11.28 25.47 -12.46
C PHE A 192 -10.95 26.70 -11.61
N TYR A 193 -11.97 27.50 -11.27
CA TYR A 193 -11.80 28.69 -10.44
C TYR A 193 -11.86 28.30 -8.96
N CYS A 194 -10.84 28.67 -8.19
CA CYS A 194 -10.79 28.43 -6.75
C CYS A 194 -11.92 29.20 -6.03
N ALA A 195 -12.43 28.68 -4.91
CA ALA A 195 -13.59 29.28 -4.24
C ALA A 195 -13.25 30.52 -3.39
N ASP A 196 -12.04 30.61 -2.83
CA ASP A 196 -11.51 31.80 -2.15
C ASP A 196 -10.10 32.16 -2.69
N HIS A 197 -9.91 33.43 -3.03
CA HIS A 197 -8.70 33.97 -3.68
C HIS A 197 -7.85 34.80 -2.70
N GLY A 198 -7.57 34.23 -1.51
CA GLY A 198 -6.80 34.88 -0.43
C GLY A 198 -5.63 35.75 -0.92
N ALA A 199 -5.41 36.89 -0.27
CA ALA A 199 -4.58 37.97 -0.81
C ALA A 199 -3.12 37.58 -1.12
N THR A 200 -2.71 37.90 -2.37
CA THR A 200 -1.35 38.08 -2.90
C THR A 200 -0.45 36.83 -2.95
N ARG A 201 -0.33 36.25 -4.17
CA ARG A 201 0.69 35.29 -4.68
C ARG A 201 0.20 33.87 -5.05
N LEU A 202 -1.10 33.63 -5.20
CA LEU A 202 -1.63 32.28 -5.46
C LEU A 202 -2.61 32.27 -6.64
N PRO A 203 -2.80 31.11 -7.30
CA PRO A 203 -3.55 31.02 -8.54
C PRO A 203 -5.05 31.31 -8.34
N ILE A 204 -5.64 32.13 -9.22
CA ILE A 204 -7.08 32.41 -9.25
C ILE A 204 -7.86 31.21 -9.79
N HIS A 205 -7.26 30.51 -10.75
CA HIS A 205 -7.77 29.29 -11.33
C HIS A 205 -6.63 28.32 -11.64
N ILE A 206 -6.96 27.05 -11.81
CA ILE A 206 -6.01 25.98 -12.12
C ILE A 206 -6.44 25.23 -13.39
N ALA A 207 -5.50 24.47 -13.95
CA ALA A 207 -5.78 23.57 -15.06
C ALA A 207 -6.82 22.50 -14.67
N PRO A 208 -7.65 21.99 -15.59
CA PRO A 208 -8.66 20.97 -15.29
C PRO A 208 -8.09 19.70 -14.64
N GLU A 209 -6.87 19.33 -14.99
CA GLU A 209 -6.17 18.14 -14.49
C GLU A 209 -5.67 18.33 -13.06
N ALA A 210 -5.50 19.58 -12.63
CA ALA A 210 -5.13 19.93 -11.27
C ALA A 210 -6.31 19.84 -10.30
N ARG A 211 -7.53 19.65 -10.79
CA ARG A 211 -8.70 19.42 -9.94
C ARG A 211 -8.81 17.94 -9.56
N CYS A 212 -8.95 17.65 -8.27
CA CYS A 212 -9.12 16.30 -7.75
C CYS A 212 -7.93 15.37 -8.04
N ASN A 213 -6.70 15.90 -8.00
CA ASN A 213 -5.44 15.19 -8.24
C ASN A 213 -4.70 14.77 -6.95
N ALA A 214 -5.29 15.03 -5.78
CA ALA A 214 -4.76 14.84 -4.43
C ALA A 214 -3.58 15.74 -4.05
N ILE A 215 -3.41 16.85 -4.76
CA ILE A 215 -2.46 17.92 -4.51
C ILE A 215 -3.27 19.19 -4.31
N THR A 216 -3.01 19.90 -3.22
CA THR A 216 -3.67 21.19 -2.96
C THR A 216 -3.00 22.27 -3.82
N ASP A 217 -3.60 22.57 -4.97
CA ASP A 217 -3.18 23.62 -5.91
C ASP A 217 -3.92 24.95 -5.63
N CYS A 218 -5.19 24.90 -5.19
CA CYS A 218 -5.92 26.06 -4.68
C CYS A 218 -5.56 26.37 -3.22
N PHE A 219 -5.51 27.66 -2.85
CA PHE A 219 -5.16 28.10 -1.48
C PHE A 219 -6.08 27.53 -0.39
N ASP A 220 -7.36 27.46 -0.70
CA ASP A 220 -8.42 26.98 0.20
C ASP A 220 -8.63 25.46 0.12
N GLY A 221 -7.91 24.76 -0.77
CA GLY A 221 -8.10 23.35 -1.07
C GLY A 221 -9.44 23.02 -1.73
N SER A 222 -10.09 24.02 -2.35
CA SER A 222 -11.38 23.84 -3.03
C SER A 222 -11.33 22.91 -4.25
N ASP A 223 -10.16 22.74 -4.82
CA ASP A 223 -9.82 21.83 -5.91
C ASP A 223 -9.90 20.35 -5.52
N GLU A 224 -9.63 20.03 -4.26
CA GLU A 224 -9.53 18.64 -3.77
C GLU A 224 -10.69 18.21 -2.84
N VAL A 225 -11.63 19.11 -2.60
CA VAL A 225 -12.87 18.79 -1.87
C VAL A 225 -14.01 18.48 -2.84
N ASN A 226 -14.96 17.66 -2.38
CA ASN A 226 -16.12 17.23 -3.17
C ASN A 226 -15.73 16.50 -4.49
N CYS A 227 -14.62 15.76 -4.45
CA CYS A 227 -14.15 14.92 -5.53
C CYS A 227 -14.85 13.57 -5.56
N SER A 228 -14.82 12.93 -6.74
CA SER A 228 -15.30 11.56 -6.89
C SER A 228 -14.53 10.63 -5.96
N THR A 229 -15.22 9.64 -5.39
CA THR A 229 -14.59 8.59 -4.58
C THR A 229 -13.57 7.77 -5.38
N ALA A 230 -13.53 7.90 -6.71
CA ALA A 230 -12.55 7.22 -7.55
C ALA A 230 -11.11 7.72 -7.37
N THR A 231 -10.91 9.01 -7.11
CA THR A 231 -9.57 9.61 -6.96
C THR A 231 -9.19 9.79 -5.49
N HIS A 232 -10.17 10.14 -4.66
CA HIS A 232 -9.97 10.53 -3.27
C HIS A 232 -10.55 9.52 -2.28
N PHE A 233 -9.84 9.35 -1.16
CA PHE A 233 -10.39 8.81 0.07
C PHE A 233 -10.40 9.91 1.13
N TYR A 234 -11.60 10.25 1.62
CA TYR A 234 -11.77 11.26 2.66
C TYR A 234 -11.68 10.61 4.03
N CYS A 235 -10.63 10.94 4.80
CA CYS A 235 -10.46 10.48 6.18
C CYS A 235 -11.60 11.00 7.07
N VAL A 236 -12.09 12.21 6.79
CA VAL A 236 -13.38 12.68 7.32
C VAL A 236 -14.23 13.15 6.14
N PRO A 237 -15.40 12.53 5.89
CA PRO A 237 -16.26 12.86 4.77
C PRO A 237 -16.56 14.36 4.68
N GLY A 238 -16.28 14.97 3.52
CA GLY A 238 -16.58 16.38 3.25
C GLY A 238 -15.62 17.38 3.87
N THR A 239 -14.42 16.95 4.30
CA THR A 239 -13.36 17.83 4.83
C THR A 239 -12.14 17.87 3.91
N ALA A 240 -11.23 18.81 4.17
CA ALA A 240 -9.91 18.86 3.52
C ALA A 240 -8.91 17.81 4.05
N ASP A 241 -9.36 16.84 4.85
CA ASP A 241 -8.54 15.71 5.32
C ASP A 241 -8.80 14.50 4.41
N TYR A 242 -7.98 14.38 3.37
CA TYR A 242 -8.08 13.35 2.33
C TYR A 242 -6.71 12.79 1.96
N ILE A 243 -6.73 11.60 1.36
CA ILE A 243 -5.55 10.92 0.83
C ILE A 243 -5.83 10.35 -0.57
N PRO A 244 -4.80 10.20 -1.42
CA PRO A 244 -4.91 9.46 -2.68
C PRO A 244 -5.37 8.04 -2.43
N ARG A 245 -6.22 7.50 -3.32
CA ARG A 245 -6.69 6.10 -3.19
C ARG A 245 -5.58 5.05 -3.21
N SER A 246 -4.43 5.34 -3.81
CA SER A 246 -3.26 4.45 -3.79
C SER A 246 -2.67 4.24 -2.40
N LYS A 247 -3.04 5.11 -1.44
CA LYS A 247 -2.63 4.99 -0.05
C LYS A 247 -3.60 4.19 0.81
N VAL A 248 -4.80 3.90 0.32
CA VAL A 248 -5.79 3.08 1.03
C VAL A 248 -5.38 1.62 0.95
N CYS A 249 -5.39 0.91 2.08
CA CYS A 249 -5.00 -0.50 2.20
C CYS A 249 -3.53 -0.76 1.78
N ASN A 250 -2.62 0.18 2.05
CA ASN A 250 -1.19 0.08 1.74
C ASN A 250 -0.35 -0.47 2.92
N GLY A 251 -0.98 -0.75 4.06
CA GLY A 251 -0.35 -1.18 5.30
C GLY A 251 0.22 -0.04 6.17
N VAL A 252 -0.10 1.21 5.85
CA VAL A 252 0.36 2.42 6.54
C VAL A 252 -0.85 3.27 6.89
N PHE A 253 -0.91 3.73 8.13
CA PHE A 253 -1.97 4.63 8.58
C PHE A 253 -1.67 6.05 8.08
N ASP A 254 -2.26 6.46 6.97
CA ASP A 254 -2.06 7.81 6.40
C ASP A 254 -3.08 8.84 6.96
N CYS A 255 -4.24 8.40 7.45
CA CYS A 255 -5.26 9.29 8.02
C CYS A 255 -4.92 9.77 9.46
N LYS A 256 -5.06 11.08 9.74
CA LYS A 256 -4.64 11.70 11.01
C LYS A 256 -5.64 11.55 12.17
N ASN A 257 -6.95 11.49 11.91
CA ASN A 257 -7.99 11.72 12.95
C ASN A 257 -9.18 10.73 12.95
N GLY A 258 -8.94 9.43 12.75
CA GLY A 258 -9.83 8.40 13.32
C GLY A 258 -10.87 7.77 12.40
N GLN A 259 -10.83 7.97 11.07
CA GLN A 259 -11.23 6.91 10.14
C GLN A 259 -9.95 6.33 9.56
N ASN A 260 -9.83 5.00 9.63
CA ASN A 260 -8.62 4.33 9.22
C ASN A 260 -8.76 3.81 7.78
N ASP A 261 -7.87 4.29 6.93
CA ASP A 261 -7.69 3.86 5.55
C ASP A 261 -7.27 2.39 5.42
N GLU A 262 -6.77 1.78 6.49
CA GLU A 262 -6.38 0.37 6.52
C GLU A 262 -7.45 -0.59 7.05
N CYS A 263 -8.49 -0.09 7.74
CA CYS A 263 -9.53 -0.95 8.32
C CYS A 263 -10.80 -1.05 7.50
N GLN A 264 -11.06 -0.09 6.61
CA GLN A 264 -12.35 0.03 5.95
C GLN A 264 -12.30 -0.52 4.52
N ASN A 265 -13.02 -1.64 4.29
CA ASN A 265 -13.15 -2.29 2.97
C ASN A 265 -11.83 -2.76 2.33
N CYS A 266 -10.81 -3.04 3.12
CA CYS A 266 -9.63 -3.75 2.66
C CYS A 266 -9.90 -5.26 2.54
N ALA A 267 -9.19 -5.95 1.66
CA ALA A 267 -9.31 -7.40 1.52
C ALA A 267 -8.84 -8.08 2.82
N VAL A 268 -9.81 -8.43 3.68
CA VAL A 268 -9.55 -9.02 4.99
C VAL A 268 -9.15 -10.48 4.85
N SER A 269 -8.20 -10.91 5.68
CA SER A 269 -7.83 -12.33 5.79
C SER A 269 -9.02 -13.16 6.29
N PRO A 270 -9.13 -14.45 5.96
CA PRO A 270 -10.25 -15.30 6.40
C PRO A 270 -10.25 -15.59 7.91
N PHE A 271 -9.19 -15.24 8.64
CA PHE A 271 -9.02 -15.57 10.07
C PHE A 271 -9.34 -14.40 11.01
N SER A 272 -9.02 -13.17 10.63
CA SER A 272 -9.26 -11.95 11.42
C SER A 272 -10.03 -10.92 10.60
N THR A 273 -10.91 -10.16 11.26
CA THR A 273 -11.62 -9.02 10.65
C THR A 273 -11.09 -7.70 11.20
N ASP A 274 -11.55 -6.60 10.59
CA ASP A 274 -11.39 -5.24 11.10
C ASP A 274 -11.81 -5.11 12.59
N GLN A 275 -12.83 -5.88 12.98
CA GLN A 275 -13.44 -5.80 14.29
C GLN A 275 -12.96 -6.88 15.27
N PHE A 276 -12.53 -8.06 14.82
CA PHE A 276 -12.24 -9.18 15.72
C PHE A 276 -10.92 -9.87 15.38
N LEU A 277 -10.16 -10.22 16.43
CA LEU A 277 -8.97 -11.08 16.34
C LEU A 277 -9.31 -12.41 15.65
N ILE A 278 -10.46 -12.98 15.98
CA ILE A 278 -11.00 -14.21 15.39
C ILE A 278 -12.34 -13.88 14.75
N SER A 279 -12.39 -13.84 13.42
CA SER A 279 -13.60 -13.45 12.67
C SER A 279 -14.77 -14.42 12.86
N ASN A 280 -14.48 -15.73 12.93
CA ASN A 280 -15.51 -16.75 12.94
C ASN A 280 -16.17 -16.92 14.32
N TYR A 281 -17.44 -16.53 14.44
CA TYR A 281 -18.24 -16.68 15.66
C TYR A 281 -18.34 -18.13 16.19
N PHE A 282 -18.34 -19.14 15.32
CA PHE A 282 -18.32 -20.55 15.75
C PHE A 282 -17.00 -20.88 16.45
N LEU A 283 -15.88 -20.38 15.92
CA LEU A 283 -14.56 -20.59 16.53
C LEU A 283 -14.42 -19.85 17.86
N GLN A 284 -14.98 -18.63 17.97
CA GLN A 284 -15.03 -17.89 19.23
C GLN A 284 -15.78 -18.67 20.33
N ALA A 285 -16.97 -19.18 20.02
CA ALA A 285 -17.75 -19.99 20.95
C ALA A 285 -17.00 -21.28 21.35
N PHE A 286 -16.36 -21.93 20.38
CA PHE A 286 -15.58 -23.13 20.60
C PHE A 286 -14.39 -22.91 21.55
N ILE A 287 -13.66 -21.80 21.41
CA ILE A 287 -12.52 -21.46 22.28
C ILE A 287 -12.95 -21.31 23.74
N TRP A 288 -14.07 -20.63 24.01
CA TRP A 288 -14.60 -20.50 25.36
C TRP A 288 -15.00 -21.86 25.94
N ILE A 289 -15.73 -22.68 25.19
CA ILE A 289 -16.19 -23.99 25.63
C ILE A 289 -15.00 -24.90 25.96
N VAL A 290 -14.04 -25.01 25.03
CA VAL A 290 -12.86 -25.87 25.21
C VAL A 290 -11.95 -25.32 26.30
N GLY A 291 -11.78 -24.00 26.40
CA GLY A 291 -10.98 -23.37 27.45
C GLY A 291 -11.50 -23.66 28.85
N PHE A 292 -12.81 -23.53 29.08
CA PHE A 292 -13.40 -23.88 30.38
C PHE A 292 -13.32 -25.38 30.67
N LEU A 293 -13.61 -26.23 29.70
CA LEU A 293 -13.49 -27.69 29.86
C LEU A 293 -12.05 -28.10 30.18
N ALA A 294 -11.06 -27.49 29.51
CA ALA A 294 -9.65 -27.74 29.77
C ALA A 294 -9.25 -27.30 31.18
N ILE A 295 -9.67 -26.13 31.65
CA ILE A 295 -9.35 -25.69 33.01
C ILE A 295 -10.02 -26.58 34.06
N PHE A 296 -11.34 -26.71 34.04
CA PHE A 296 -12.06 -27.45 35.09
C PHE A 296 -11.75 -28.95 35.05
N GLY A 297 -11.69 -29.54 33.85
CA GLY A 297 -11.37 -30.95 33.67
C GLY A 297 -9.98 -31.29 34.19
N ASN A 298 -8.97 -30.49 33.84
CA ASN A 298 -7.60 -30.75 34.31
C ASN A 298 -7.42 -30.43 35.79
N ILE A 299 -8.05 -29.38 36.34
CA ILE A 299 -8.05 -29.12 37.79
C ILE A 299 -8.62 -30.32 38.56
N ALA A 300 -9.74 -30.90 38.10
CA ALA A 300 -10.33 -32.06 38.74
C ALA A 300 -9.37 -33.27 38.72
N VAL A 301 -8.67 -33.51 37.61
CA VAL A 301 -7.64 -34.56 37.49
C VAL A 301 -6.47 -34.31 38.44
N LEU A 302 -6.00 -33.07 38.55
CA LEU A 302 -4.91 -32.66 39.45
C LEU A 302 -5.28 -32.88 40.92
N VAL A 303 -6.46 -32.41 41.32
CA VAL A 303 -6.95 -32.56 42.70
C VAL A 303 -7.17 -34.03 43.03
N HIS A 304 -7.86 -34.78 42.15
CA HIS A 304 -8.16 -36.19 42.41
C HIS A 304 -6.89 -37.02 42.56
N ASN A 305 -5.94 -36.92 41.61
CA ASN A 305 -4.71 -37.69 41.66
C ASN A 305 -3.76 -37.19 42.76
N GLY A 306 -3.75 -35.89 43.04
CA GLY A 306 -2.94 -35.30 44.11
C GLY A 306 -3.39 -35.77 45.50
N LEU A 307 -4.69 -35.71 45.81
CA LEU A 307 -5.25 -36.22 47.06
C LEU A 307 -4.98 -37.72 47.21
N GLN A 308 -5.20 -38.48 46.15
CA GLN A 308 -4.94 -39.92 46.14
C GLN A 308 -3.46 -40.28 46.36
N MET A 309 -2.50 -39.43 45.96
CA MET A 309 -1.08 -39.61 46.27
C MET A 309 -0.73 -39.24 47.71
N TYR A 310 -1.46 -38.28 48.29
CA TYR A 310 -1.25 -37.84 49.67
C TYR A 310 -1.78 -38.86 50.69
N GLU A 311 -2.98 -39.40 50.48
CA GLU A 311 -3.63 -40.33 51.41
C GLU A 311 -3.02 -41.74 51.37
N ASN A 312 -2.72 -42.28 50.18
CA ASN A 312 -2.22 -43.65 50.03
C ASN A 312 -0.69 -43.71 49.93
N LYS A 313 0.01 -43.70 51.07
CA LYS A 313 1.48 -43.86 51.11
C LYS A 313 1.97 -45.27 50.73
N ASN A 314 1.12 -46.30 50.84
CA ASN A 314 1.45 -47.69 50.49
C ASN A 314 1.07 -48.06 49.04
N THR A 315 1.20 -47.14 48.10
CA THR A 315 0.91 -47.43 46.68
C THR A 315 2.11 -48.10 46.01
N SER A 316 1.89 -49.06 45.09
CA SER A 316 2.98 -49.68 44.33
C SER A 316 3.74 -48.64 43.49
N ALA A 317 5.05 -48.84 43.31
CA ALA A 317 5.91 -47.91 42.56
C ALA A 317 5.38 -47.63 41.14
N ILE A 318 4.82 -48.66 40.48
CA ILE A 318 4.21 -48.54 39.15
C ILE A 318 2.99 -47.62 39.15
N ALA A 319 2.09 -47.80 40.13
CA ALA A 319 0.90 -46.96 40.26
C ALA A 319 1.26 -45.52 40.63
N TYR A 320 2.30 -45.32 41.45
CA TYR A 320 2.83 -44.01 41.79
C TYR A 320 3.38 -43.28 40.55
N CYS A 321 4.21 -43.94 39.74
CA CYS A 321 4.74 -43.37 38.49
C CYS A 321 3.64 -42.98 37.50
N ASN A 322 2.63 -43.84 37.31
CA ASN A 322 1.49 -43.54 36.44
C ASN A 322 0.73 -42.28 36.89
N ARG A 323 0.54 -42.09 38.21
CA ARG A 323 -0.12 -40.90 38.76
C ARG A 323 0.69 -39.63 38.52
N ILE A 324 2.01 -39.68 38.71
CA ILE A 324 2.90 -38.55 38.38
C ILE A 324 2.80 -38.16 36.91
N LEU A 325 2.77 -39.14 36.00
CA LEU A 325 2.65 -38.88 34.56
C LEU A 325 1.30 -38.22 34.22
N VAL A 326 0.20 -38.73 34.78
CA VAL A 326 -1.14 -38.15 34.59
C VAL A 326 -1.23 -36.74 35.18
N LEU A 327 -0.61 -36.49 36.35
CA LEU A 327 -0.55 -35.15 36.94
C LEU A 327 0.21 -34.16 36.06
N ASN A 328 1.35 -34.55 35.50
CA ASN A 328 2.11 -33.68 34.59
C ASN A 328 1.34 -33.42 33.28
N LEU A 329 0.64 -34.43 32.74
CA LEU A 329 -0.20 -34.25 31.56
C LEU A 329 -1.33 -33.26 31.85
N ALA A 330 -2.00 -33.40 32.98
CA ALA A 330 -3.06 -32.47 33.40
C ALA A 330 -2.53 -31.05 33.67
N MET A 331 -1.32 -30.90 34.22
CA MET A 331 -0.68 -29.59 34.36
C MET A 331 -0.42 -28.93 33.01
N SER A 332 0.05 -29.71 32.04
CA SER A 332 0.32 -29.24 30.69
C SER A 332 -0.96 -28.79 29.99
N ASP A 333 -2.01 -29.60 30.00
CA ASP A 333 -3.28 -29.28 29.35
C ASP A 333 -4.05 -28.16 30.09
N PHE A 334 -3.82 -27.98 31.40
CA PHE A 334 -4.30 -26.81 32.15
C PHE A 334 -3.68 -25.51 31.61
N LEU A 335 -2.37 -25.49 31.31
CA LEU A 335 -1.73 -24.33 30.70
C LEU A 335 -2.30 -24.00 29.31
N LEU A 336 -2.68 -25.01 28.52
CA LEU A 336 -3.39 -24.79 27.25
C LEU A 336 -4.75 -24.15 27.49
N GLY A 337 -5.48 -24.58 28.52
CA GLY A 337 -6.74 -23.99 28.93
C GLY A 337 -6.60 -22.50 29.30
N VAL A 338 -5.56 -22.15 30.06
CA VAL A 338 -5.23 -20.75 30.38
C VAL A 338 -4.98 -19.95 29.11
N TYR A 339 -4.15 -20.46 28.20
CA TYR A 339 -3.90 -19.81 26.92
C TYR A 339 -5.17 -19.56 26.10
N LEU A 340 -6.03 -20.57 25.95
CA LEU A 340 -7.27 -20.46 25.17
C LEU A 340 -8.22 -19.42 25.78
N LEU A 341 -8.38 -19.40 27.10
CA LEU A 341 -9.19 -18.38 27.76
C LEU A 341 -8.58 -16.99 27.62
N SER A 342 -7.26 -16.84 27.72
CA SER A 342 -6.59 -15.56 27.51
C SER A 342 -6.83 -15.01 26.10
N ILE A 343 -6.73 -15.85 25.05
CA ILE A 343 -7.05 -15.43 23.67
C ILE A 343 -8.54 -15.07 23.53
N GLY A 344 -9.45 -15.83 24.16
CA GLY A 344 -10.87 -15.49 24.20
C GLY A 344 -11.14 -14.12 24.84
N ILE A 345 -10.46 -13.82 25.95
CA ILE A 345 -10.54 -12.52 26.63
C ILE A 345 -10.01 -11.40 25.73
N VAL A 346 -8.82 -11.57 25.14
CA VAL A 346 -8.22 -10.58 24.22
C VAL A 346 -9.15 -10.30 23.04
N ASN A 347 -9.71 -11.36 22.42
CA ASN A 347 -10.67 -11.20 21.33
C ASN A 347 -11.91 -10.38 21.75
N SER A 348 -12.38 -10.53 22.98
CA SER A 348 -13.50 -9.74 23.52
C SER A 348 -13.11 -8.30 23.91
N VAL A 349 -11.88 -8.07 24.37
CA VAL A 349 -11.39 -6.74 24.77
C VAL A 349 -11.17 -5.85 23.55
N TYR A 350 -10.54 -6.38 22.49
CA TYR A 350 -10.27 -5.64 21.25
C TYR A 350 -11.42 -5.71 20.24
N ALA A 351 -12.62 -6.09 20.69
CA ALA A 351 -13.79 -6.14 19.83
C ALA A 351 -14.10 -4.75 19.25
N ASN A 352 -14.28 -4.68 17.93
CA ASN A 352 -14.52 -3.49 17.11
C ASN A 352 -13.33 -2.54 16.93
N THR A 353 -12.18 -2.80 17.54
CA THR A 353 -10.98 -1.94 17.42
C THR A 353 -9.72 -2.72 17.06
N TYR A 354 -9.86 -4.02 16.77
CA TYR A 354 -8.73 -4.91 16.54
C TYR A 354 -7.82 -4.42 15.42
N CYS A 355 -8.35 -3.98 14.29
CA CYS A 355 -7.51 -3.57 13.16
C CYS A 355 -6.62 -2.33 13.43
N VAL A 356 -7.00 -1.42 14.32
CA VAL A 356 -6.13 -0.29 14.69
C VAL A 356 -5.06 -0.71 15.70
N THR A 357 -5.33 -1.78 16.46
CA THR A 357 -4.50 -2.25 17.57
C THR A 357 -3.77 -3.56 17.26
N ASP A 358 -3.84 -4.06 16.02
CA ASP A 358 -3.33 -5.38 15.65
C ASP A 358 -1.80 -5.41 15.72
N ILE A 359 -1.13 -4.37 15.21
CA ILE A 359 0.32 -4.21 15.26
C ILE A 359 0.77 -4.10 16.71
N GLU A 360 0.12 -3.25 17.50
CA GLU A 360 0.43 -3.06 18.93
C GLU A 360 0.27 -4.39 19.70
N TRP A 361 -0.82 -5.12 19.44
CA TRP A 361 -1.07 -6.42 20.06
C TRP A 361 0.00 -7.45 19.68
N ARG A 362 0.27 -7.63 18.38
CA ARG A 362 1.19 -8.67 17.87
C ARG A 362 2.64 -8.43 18.25
N THR A 363 3.03 -7.18 18.46
CA THR A 363 4.37 -6.80 18.92
C THR A 363 4.48 -6.77 20.45
N SER A 364 3.37 -6.88 21.17
CA SER A 364 3.36 -6.84 22.63
C SER A 364 4.05 -8.05 23.26
N VAL A 365 4.69 -7.80 24.41
CA VAL A 365 5.25 -8.86 25.28
C VAL A 365 4.15 -9.83 25.75
N SER A 366 2.91 -9.35 25.89
CA SER A 366 1.75 -10.15 26.25
C SER A 366 1.43 -11.23 25.20
N CYS A 367 1.40 -10.86 23.91
CA CYS A 367 1.18 -11.81 22.82
C CYS A 367 2.30 -12.86 22.76
N ALA A 368 3.56 -12.43 22.87
CA ALA A 368 4.72 -13.33 22.91
C ALA A 368 4.68 -14.29 24.12
N GLY A 369 4.27 -13.79 25.29
CA GLY A 369 4.11 -14.60 26.51
C GLY A 369 3.01 -15.66 26.36
N LEU A 370 1.86 -15.30 25.79
CA LEU A 370 0.78 -16.26 25.49
C LEU A 370 1.23 -17.33 24.49
N GLY A 371 1.95 -16.94 23.43
CA GLY A 371 2.54 -17.89 22.48
C GLY A 371 3.51 -18.86 23.15
N SER A 372 4.33 -18.37 24.09
CA SER A 372 5.26 -19.20 24.88
C SER A 372 4.51 -20.21 25.75
N ILE A 373 3.43 -19.78 26.43
CA ILE A 373 2.59 -20.68 27.26
C ILE A 373 1.97 -21.79 26.41
N ALA A 374 1.43 -21.45 25.24
CA ALA A 374 0.85 -22.41 24.31
C ALA A 374 1.89 -23.44 23.83
N LEU A 375 3.08 -22.97 23.46
CA LEU A 375 4.15 -23.83 22.96
C LEU A 375 4.70 -24.77 24.04
N ILE A 376 4.94 -24.24 25.26
CA ILE A 376 5.35 -25.06 26.40
C ILE A 376 4.34 -26.18 26.60
N SER A 377 3.05 -25.83 26.71
CA SER A 377 1.97 -26.78 26.94
C SER A 377 1.87 -27.87 25.87
N VAL A 378 1.78 -27.51 24.59
CA VAL A 378 1.64 -28.51 23.51
C VAL A 378 2.85 -29.44 23.48
N GLN A 379 4.07 -28.88 23.63
CA GLN A 379 5.29 -29.66 23.58
C GLN A 379 5.42 -30.60 24.79
N THR A 380 5.13 -30.13 26.01
CA THR A 380 5.15 -30.97 27.20
C THR A 380 4.11 -32.08 27.14
N SER A 381 2.89 -31.81 26.66
CA SER A 381 1.86 -32.84 26.50
C SER A 381 2.33 -33.95 25.53
N VAL A 382 2.94 -33.59 24.40
CA VAL A 382 3.49 -34.57 23.44
C VAL A 382 4.60 -35.41 24.07
N PHE A 383 5.56 -34.79 24.76
CA PHE A 383 6.62 -35.53 25.45
C PHE A 383 6.06 -36.45 26.54
N ILE A 384 5.12 -36.00 27.35
CA ILE A 384 4.51 -36.82 28.41
C ILE A 384 3.74 -38.00 27.81
N LEU A 385 3.00 -37.80 26.72
CA LEU A 385 2.32 -38.89 26.02
C LEU A 385 3.30 -39.94 25.46
N THR A 386 4.43 -39.50 24.89
CA THR A 386 5.47 -40.43 24.43
C THR A 386 6.14 -41.20 25.57
N ILE A 387 6.36 -40.55 26.72
CA ILE A 387 6.88 -41.22 27.93
C ILE A 387 5.85 -42.21 28.49
N MET A 388 4.58 -41.83 28.58
CA MET A 388 3.49 -42.69 29.07
C MET A 388 3.31 -43.93 28.20
N THR A 389 3.30 -43.77 26.88
CA THR A 389 3.19 -44.88 25.93
C THR A 389 4.40 -45.80 26.01
N THR A 390 5.62 -45.26 26.05
CA THR A 390 6.85 -46.04 26.25
C THR A 390 6.83 -46.81 27.58
N PHE A 391 6.45 -46.15 28.67
CA PHE A 391 6.34 -46.77 29.99
C PHE A 391 5.37 -47.96 29.99
N ARG A 392 4.19 -47.79 29.37
CA ARG A 392 3.20 -48.87 29.22
C ARG A 392 3.73 -50.03 28.38
N LEU A 393 4.43 -49.74 27.28
CA LEU A 393 5.02 -50.77 26.42
C LEU A 393 6.05 -51.62 27.17
N VAL A 394 6.92 -51.00 27.97
CA VAL A 394 7.92 -51.72 28.78
C VAL A 394 7.25 -52.63 29.80
N LEU A 395 6.21 -52.15 30.50
CA LEU A 395 5.48 -52.96 31.48
C LEU A 395 4.79 -54.18 30.86
N VAL A 396 4.28 -54.04 29.63
CA VAL A 396 3.61 -55.15 28.91
C VAL A 396 4.63 -56.17 28.39
N THR A 397 5.77 -55.71 27.88
CA THR A 397 6.78 -56.59 27.26
C THR A 397 7.69 -57.29 28.27
N GLN A 398 7.86 -56.73 29.47
CA GLN A 398 8.74 -57.27 30.52
C GLN A 398 8.00 -57.44 31.87
N PRO A 399 7.03 -58.36 31.99
CA PRO A 399 6.15 -58.45 33.17
C PRO A 399 6.85 -58.81 34.49
N PHE A 400 7.99 -59.53 34.46
CA PHE A 400 8.65 -60.05 35.68
C PHE A 400 10.05 -59.49 35.96
N ASN A 401 10.61 -58.67 35.06
CA ASN A 401 11.99 -58.16 35.19
C ASN A 401 12.08 -56.62 35.23
N SER A 402 10.93 -55.94 35.30
CA SER A 402 10.83 -54.47 35.29
C SER A 402 10.98 -53.87 36.69
N THR A 403 12.21 -53.57 37.13
CA THR A 403 12.42 -52.73 38.31
C THR A 403 12.24 -51.26 37.92
N VAL A 404 11.05 -50.70 38.18
CA VAL A 404 10.75 -49.29 37.90
C VAL A 404 11.35 -48.40 39.00
N ARG A 405 12.24 -47.49 38.60
CA ARG A 405 12.83 -46.47 39.49
C ARG A 405 12.13 -45.12 39.30
N VAL A 406 11.52 -44.62 40.35
CA VAL A 406 10.77 -43.35 40.34
C VAL A 406 11.69 -42.17 40.02
N GLU A 407 12.94 -42.21 40.48
CA GLU A 407 13.90 -41.11 40.26
C GLU A 407 14.23 -40.94 38.78
N VAL A 408 14.30 -42.04 38.03
CA VAL A 408 14.60 -42.01 36.59
C VAL A 408 13.44 -41.35 35.83
N ILE A 409 12.20 -41.71 36.16
CA ILE A 409 11.01 -41.12 35.53
C ILE A 409 10.90 -39.65 35.88
N GLY A 410 11.15 -39.28 37.14
CA GLY A 410 11.20 -37.87 37.57
C GLY A 410 12.26 -37.07 36.81
N GLY A 411 13.45 -37.64 36.60
CA GLY A 411 14.53 -37.02 35.83
C GLY A 411 14.18 -36.81 34.36
N VAL A 412 13.56 -37.81 33.70
CA VAL A 412 13.12 -37.69 32.30
C VAL A 412 12.01 -36.64 32.16
N LEU A 413 11.08 -36.57 33.11
CA LEU A 413 10.04 -35.53 33.12
C LEU A 413 10.62 -34.14 33.33
N ALA A 414 11.55 -33.97 34.25
CA ALA A 414 12.24 -32.70 34.47
C ALA A 414 12.98 -32.26 33.21
N LEU A 415 13.66 -33.18 32.52
CA LEU A 415 14.32 -32.90 31.25
C LEU A 415 13.31 -32.48 30.17
N ALA A 416 12.16 -33.17 30.06
CA ALA A 416 11.12 -32.82 29.10
C ALA A 416 10.60 -31.40 29.32
N TRP A 417 10.33 -31.01 30.57
CA TRP A 417 9.95 -29.63 30.92
C TRP A 417 11.05 -28.63 30.55
N VAL A 418 12.30 -28.89 30.94
CA VAL A 418 13.43 -27.99 30.64
C VAL A 418 13.58 -27.78 29.14
N VAL A 419 13.52 -28.86 28.34
CA VAL A 419 13.62 -28.78 26.88
C VAL A 419 12.47 -27.95 26.29
N SER A 420 11.24 -28.14 26.75
CA SER A 420 10.10 -27.34 26.30
C SER A 420 10.22 -25.87 26.66
N PHE A 421 10.68 -25.54 27.89
CA PHE A 421 10.93 -24.16 28.30
C PHE A 421 12.01 -23.49 27.46
N VAL A 422 13.12 -24.20 27.21
CA VAL A 422 14.21 -23.66 26.39
C VAL A 422 13.70 -23.35 24.98
N ILE A 423 13.03 -24.30 24.33
CA ILE A 423 12.52 -24.12 22.96
C ILE A 423 11.49 -23.00 22.89
N ALA A 424 10.59 -22.89 23.87
CA ALA A 424 9.57 -21.85 23.86
C ALA A 424 10.11 -20.44 24.13
N LEU A 425 11.21 -20.31 24.86
CA LEU A 425 11.83 -19.01 25.17
C LEU A 425 12.88 -18.57 24.14
N VAL A 426 13.31 -19.45 23.24
CA VAL A 426 14.25 -19.13 22.14
C VAL A 426 13.84 -17.86 21.36
N PRO A 427 12.56 -17.69 20.95
CA PRO A 427 12.13 -16.48 20.22
C PRO A 427 12.28 -15.18 21.03
N HIS A 428 12.34 -15.27 22.36
CA HIS A 428 12.49 -14.12 23.23
C HIS A 428 13.96 -13.70 23.43
N SER A 429 14.91 -14.53 22.98
CA SER A 429 16.33 -14.20 23.10
C SER A 429 16.70 -13.05 22.17
N TRP A 430 17.34 -12.01 22.72
CA TRP A 430 17.76 -10.81 22.00
C TRP A 430 18.60 -11.10 20.74
N ALA A 431 19.39 -12.17 20.74
CA ALA A 431 20.23 -12.57 19.61
C ALA A 431 19.45 -13.24 18.46
N LEU A 432 18.27 -13.81 18.74
CA LEU A 432 17.47 -14.54 17.75
C LEU A 432 16.12 -13.89 17.46
N HIS A 433 15.71 -12.88 18.25
CA HIS A 433 14.49 -12.11 18.03
C HIS A 433 14.43 -11.63 16.57
N ASP A 434 15.47 -10.94 16.10
CA ASP A 434 15.52 -10.41 14.73
C ASP A 434 15.49 -11.52 13.68
N TYR A 435 16.10 -12.67 13.96
CA TYR A 435 16.08 -13.80 13.04
C TYR A 435 14.66 -14.39 12.91
N PHE A 436 13.94 -14.54 14.00
CA PHE A 436 12.58 -15.08 14.00
C PHE A 436 11.53 -14.08 13.52
N SER A 437 11.71 -12.79 13.80
CA SER A 437 10.81 -11.72 13.35
C SER A 437 11.00 -11.39 11.87
N SER A 438 12.25 -11.28 11.40
CA SER A 438 12.55 -10.83 10.04
C SER A 438 12.83 -11.95 9.04
N LYS A 439 13.55 -13.03 9.42
CA LYS A 439 14.01 -14.05 8.46
C LYS A 439 13.13 -15.29 8.41
N ALA A 440 12.74 -15.85 9.55
CA ALA A 440 11.89 -17.04 9.59
C ALA A 440 10.46 -16.75 9.09
N TRP A 441 9.92 -15.57 9.40
CA TRP A 441 8.61 -15.11 8.91
C TRP A 441 8.58 -14.92 7.38
N LEU A 442 9.73 -14.66 6.74
CA LEU A 442 9.82 -14.51 5.29
C LEU A 442 10.00 -15.85 4.55
N THR A 443 10.68 -16.83 5.15
CA THR A 443 11.00 -18.10 4.47
C THR A 443 9.91 -19.16 4.56
N ASP A 444 9.14 -19.21 5.67
CA ASP A 444 8.14 -20.26 5.92
C ASP A 444 6.70 -19.77 5.78
N ASN A 445 6.48 -18.53 5.32
CA ASN A 445 5.13 -18.05 5.06
C ASN A 445 4.62 -18.73 3.78
N PRO A 446 3.59 -19.59 3.86
CA PRO A 446 3.13 -20.32 2.69
C PRO A 446 2.47 -19.44 1.62
N TYR A 447 2.41 -18.12 1.89
CA TYR A 447 1.91 -17.09 1.00
C TYR A 447 3.01 -16.25 0.33
N LEU A 448 4.29 -16.42 0.69
CA LEU A 448 5.43 -15.65 0.12
C LEU A 448 6.22 -16.42 -0.96
N PHE A 449 5.73 -17.56 -1.45
CA PHE A 449 6.44 -18.39 -2.43
C PHE A 449 6.62 -17.75 -3.82
N VAL A 450 6.16 -16.51 -4.05
CA VAL A 450 6.18 -15.86 -5.38
C VAL A 450 6.54 -14.37 -5.26
N THR A 451 7.64 -14.02 -4.61
CA THR A 451 8.23 -12.68 -4.77
C THR A 451 9.72 -12.75 -5.02
N ASN A 452 10.16 -11.93 -5.97
CA ASN A 452 11.56 -11.80 -6.34
C ASN A 452 12.35 -11.29 -5.12
N ARG A 453 13.58 -11.75 -4.94
CA ARG A 453 14.40 -11.39 -3.77
C ARG A 453 14.53 -9.87 -3.57
N SER A 454 14.54 -9.11 -4.67
CA SER A 454 14.54 -7.65 -4.68
C SER A 454 13.31 -7.02 -4.03
N ASP A 455 12.13 -7.62 -4.23
CA ASP A 455 10.87 -7.08 -3.73
C ASP A 455 10.77 -7.30 -2.22
N VAL A 456 11.25 -8.45 -1.76
CA VAL A 456 11.39 -8.77 -0.34
C VAL A 456 12.43 -7.86 0.33
N GLU A 457 13.58 -7.64 -0.32
CA GLU A 457 14.60 -6.70 0.19
C GLU A 457 14.07 -5.26 0.24
N SER A 458 13.24 -4.83 -0.72
CA SER A 458 12.60 -3.52 -0.70
C SER A 458 11.50 -3.38 0.35
N PHE A 459 10.72 -4.44 0.62
CA PHE A 459 9.74 -4.50 1.70
C PHE A 459 10.42 -4.44 3.08
N VAL A 460 11.52 -5.18 3.24
CA VAL A 460 12.36 -5.11 4.44
C VAL A 460 12.96 -3.71 4.59
N GLN A 461 13.49 -3.09 3.53
CA GLN A 461 13.98 -1.71 3.61
C GLN A 461 12.88 -0.71 4.01
N ARG A 462 11.63 -0.89 3.55
CA ARG A 462 10.50 -0.07 4.00
C ARG A 462 10.20 -0.26 5.49
N LEU A 463 10.22 -1.50 6.00
CA LEU A 463 10.08 -1.78 7.43
C LEU A 463 11.20 -1.13 8.27
N TRP A 464 12.44 -1.14 7.78
CA TRP A 464 13.55 -0.47 8.46
C TRP A 464 13.44 1.06 8.40
N SER A 465 12.89 1.62 7.32
CA SER A 465 12.60 3.07 7.26
C SER A 465 11.49 3.50 8.22
N LEU A 466 10.55 2.59 8.54
CA LEU A 466 9.52 2.80 9.58
C LEU A 466 10.11 2.68 10.99
N GLU A 467 11.12 1.83 11.21
CA GLU A 467 11.91 1.80 12.45
C GLU A 467 12.65 3.13 12.67
N ASP A 468 13.24 3.71 11.62
CA ASP A 468 13.90 5.03 11.68
C ASP A 468 12.89 6.17 11.93
N GLN A 469 11.67 6.11 11.39
CA GLN A 469 10.62 7.08 11.72
C GLN A 469 10.07 6.88 13.14
N ASN A 470 9.92 5.65 13.61
CA ASN A 470 9.55 5.36 15.01
C ASN A 470 10.64 5.82 15.98
N SER A 471 11.92 5.77 15.60
CA SER A 471 13.02 6.29 16.43
C SER A 471 12.91 7.80 16.71
N MET A 472 12.25 8.58 15.83
CA MET A 472 11.94 9.99 16.12
C MET A 472 10.81 10.16 17.14
N TYR A 473 9.80 9.30 17.14
CA TYR A 473 8.68 9.36 18.09
C TYR A 473 9.01 8.78 19.48
N PHE A 474 9.97 7.84 19.57
CA PHE A 474 10.42 7.26 20.85
C PHE A 474 11.45 8.10 21.62
N SER A 475 11.85 9.28 21.13
CA SER A 475 12.80 10.17 21.83
C SER A 475 12.15 11.04 22.94
N ASN A 476 10.83 11.07 23.07
CA ASN A 476 10.11 11.91 24.05
C ASN A 476 9.23 11.15 25.05
N GLY A 477 9.64 9.95 25.46
CA GLY A 477 8.88 9.12 26.41
C GLY A 477 9.75 8.35 27.39
N SER A 478 10.74 8.98 28.02
CA SER A 478 11.44 8.40 29.18
C SER A 478 11.67 9.44 30.29
N THR A 479 10.72 9.46 31.24
CA THR A 479 10.94 9.74 32.67
C THR A 479 9.98 8.91 33.48
#